data_AF-A0A353WZT3-F1
#
_entry.id   AF-A0A353WZT3-F1
#
_cell.length_a   1.000
_cell.length_b   1.000
_cell.length_c   1.000
_cell.angle_alpha   90.00
_cell.angle_beta   90.00
_cell.angle_gamma   90.00
#
_symmetry.space_group_name_H-M   'P 1'
#
loop_
_entity.id
_entity.type
_entity.pdbx_description
1 polymer ?
#
loop_
_entity_poly.entity_id
_entity_poly.type
_entity_poly.pdbx_seq_one_letter_code
_entity_poly.pdbx_strand_id
1 'polypeptide(L)'
;MKTILTFFLLSILSFTILAQERKLPGTEEEFKAEILKLRQDVDDIQHNLDKTRQRFKLGVGLAALGYTVTIAGGLMLGGDNADAGEALLYTGGAIGLTGTLLLVDSFKFLRGASGLESYRRRDNQKALTRHFY
;
A
#
# COMPACT_ATOMS: atom_id res chain seq x y z
N MET A 1 -46.01 -52.75 -13.32
CA MET A 1 -45.38 -52.20 -12.10
C MET A 1 -43.97 -51.64 -12.32
N LYS A 2 -43.06 -52.35 -13.04
CA LYS A 2 -41.67 -51.86 -13.26
C LYS A 2 -41.58 -50.50 -13.97
N THR A 3 -42.47 -50.21 -14.92
CA THR A 3 -42.50 -48.93 -15.65
C THR A 3 -42.96 -47.74 -14.80
N ILE A 4 -43.79 -47.97 -13.79
CA ILE A 4 -44.24 -46.93 -12.85
C ILE A 4 -43.09 -46.56 -11.88
N LEU A 5 -42.33 -47.57 -11.45
CA LEU A 5 -41.15 -47.38 -10.61
C LEU A 5 -40.06 -46.54 -11.31
N THR A 6 -39.84 -46.76 -12.60
CA THR A 6 -38.83 -46.00 -13.38
C THR A 6 -39.22 -44.53 -13.57
N PHE A 7 -40.50 -44.22 -13.77
CA PHE A 7 -40.98 -42.83 -13.84
C PHE A 7 -40.85 -42.10 -12.50
N PHE A 8 -41.12 -42.80 -11.40
CA PHE A 8 -40.95 -42.24 -10.06
C PHE A 8 -39.49 -41.92 -9.75
N LEU A 9 -38.56 -42.80 -10.13
CA LEU A 9 -37.12 -42.60 -9.93
C LEU A 9 -36.57 -41.45 -10.79
N LEU A 10 -37.07 -41.29 -12.01
CA LEU A 10 -36.71 -40.18 -12.91
C LEU A 10 -37.24 -38.83 -12.41
N SER A 11 -38.41 -38.83 -11.75
CA SER A 11 -38.97 -37.63 -11.14
C SER A 11 -38.12 -37.13 -9.97
N ILE A 12 -37.60 -38.02 -9.13
CA ILE A 12 -36.74 -37.65 -7.99
C ILE A 12 -35.41 -37.04 -8.47
N LEU A 13 -34.84 -37.56 -9.56
CA LEU A 13 -33.58 -37.07 -10.12
C LEU A 13 -33.70 -35.63 -10.67
N SER A 14 -34.90 -35.23 -11.11
CA SER A 14 -35.15 -33.87 -11.62
C SER A 14 -35.22 -32.81 -10.52
N PHE A 15 -35.60 -33.19 -9.29
CA PHE A 15 -35.71 -32.26 -8.17
C PHE A 15 -34.35 -31.81 -7.63
N THR A 16 -33.30 -32.62 -7.74
CA THR A 16 -31.96 -32.26 -7.24
C THR A 16 -31.27 -31.18 -8.06
N ILE A 17 -31.65 -31.02 -9.35
CA ILE A 17 -31.04 -30.03 -10.25
C ILE A 17 -31.59 -28.62 -9.97
N LEU A 18 -32.84 -28.52 -9.49
CA LEU A 18 -33.50 -27.25 -9.15
C LEU A 18 -33.12 -26.70 -7.77
N ALA A 19 -32.51 -27.53 -6.90
CA ALA A 19 -32.05 -27.13 -5.57
C ALA A 19 -30.62 -26.55 -5.56
N GLN A 20 -30.01 -26.37 -6.74
CA GLN A 20 -28.71 -25.71 -6.84
C GLN A 20 -28.93 -24.21 -6.57
N GLU A 21 -28.84 -23.81 -5.30
CA GLU A 21 -28.78 -22.41 -4.89
C GLU A 21 -27.72 -21.70 -5.75
N ARG A 22 -28.18 -20.84 -6.66
CA ARG A 22 -27.33 -19.82 -7.23
C ARG A 22 -26.88 -18.96 -6.05
N LYS A 23 -25.61 -19.06 -5.66
CA LYS A 23 -24.98 -18.02 -4.83
C LYS A 23 -25.26 -16.67 -5.50
N LEU A 24 -26.19 -15.92 -4.93
CA LEU A 24 -26.46 -14.55 -5.38
C LEU A 24 -25.19 -13.74 -5.09
N PRO A 25 -24.61 -13.06 -6.09
CA PRO A 25 -23.58 -12.06 -5.80
C PRO A 25 -24.21 -10.96 -4.93
N GLY A 26 -23.64 -10.70 -3.75
CA GLY A 26 -24.17 -9.77 -2.75
C GLY A 26 -24.73 -10.40 -1.46
N THR A 27 -24.35 -11.63 -1.13
CA THR A 27 -24.76 -12.28 0.14
C THR A 27 -24.13 -11.60 1.37
N GLU A 28 -24.81 -11.67 2.51
CA GLU A 28 -24.35 -11.13 3.81
C GLU A 28 -22.93 -11.63 4.18
N GLU A 29 -22.58 -12.85 3.76
CA GLU A 29 -21.25 -13.43 3.95
C GLU A 29 -20.16 -12.72 3.13
N GLU A 30 -20.43 -12.33 1.88
CA GLU A 30 -19.50 -11.55 1.06
C GLU A 30 -19.28 -10.15 1.68
N PHE A 31 -20.34 -9.53 2.19
CA PHE A 31 -20.25 -8.24 2.86
C PHE A 31 -19.47 -8.32 4.18
N LYS A 32 -19.70 -9.35 5.00
CA LYS A 32 -18.91 -9.61 6.21
C LYS A 32 -17.44 -9.86 5.89
N ALA A 33 -17.17 -10.64 4.84
CA ALA A 33 -15.81 -10.89 4.38
C ALA A 33 -15.13 -9.61 3.89
N GLU A 34 -15.86 -8.74 3.19
CA GLU A 34 -15.34 -7.45 2.72
C GLU A 34 -15.08 -6.47 3.88
N ILE A 35 -15.97 -6.40 4.88
CA ILE A 35 -15.71 -5.62 6.11
C ILE A 35 -14.49 -6.16 6.87
N LEU A 36 -14.37 -7.48 7.00
CA LEU A 36 -13.24 -8.10 7.69
C LEU A 36 -11.92 -7.78 6.98
N LYS A 37 -11.92 -7.88 5.65
CA LYS A 37 -10.79 -7.49 4.82
C LYS A 37 -10.45 -6.01 4.96
N LEU A 38 -11.47 -5.14 4.95
CA LEU A 38 -11.27 -3.70 5.11
C LEU A 38 -10.66 -3.35 6.48
N ARG A 39 -11.08 -4.03 7.55
CA ARG A 39 -10.48 -3.88 8.88
C ARG A 39 -9.03 -4.31 8.89
N GLN A 40 -8.73 -5.44 8.27
CA GLN A 40 -7.36 -5.94 8.15
C GLN A 40 -6.47 -4.97 7.36
N ASP A 41 -6.98 -4.42 6.24
CA ASP A 41 -6.28 -3.40 5.47
C ASP A 41 -6.02 -2.13 6.30
N VAL A 42 -6.99 -1.70 7.13
CA VAL A 42 -6.84 -0.55 8.04
C VAL A 42 -5.78 -0.81 9.11
N ASP A 43 -5.79 -2.00 9.73
CA ASP A 43 -4.82 -2.38 10.75
C ASP A 43 -3.39 -2.43 10.16
N ASP A 44 -3.24 -2.97 8.95
CA ASP A 44 -1.97 -2.99 8.23
C ASP A 44 -1.48 -1.57 7.87
N ILE A 45 -2.40 -0.69 7.46
CA ILE A 45 -2.07 0.72 7.20
C ILE A 45 -1.60 1.40 8.48
N GLN A 46 -2.29 1.21 9.61
CA GLN A 46 -1.89 1.80 10.90
C GLN A 46 -0.51 1.31 11.34
N HIS A 47 -0.26 0.01 11.24
CA HIS A 47 1.03 -0.59 11.59
C HIS A 47 2.17 -0.03 10.74
N ASN A 48 1.93 0.15 9.44
CA ASN A 48 2.92 0.73 8.51
C ASN A 48 3.09 2.24 8.69
N LEU A 49 2.03 2.95 9.11
CA LEU A 49 2.08 4.38 9.43
C LEU A 49 3.05 4.66 10.58
N ASP A 50 3.02 3.86 11.65
CA ASP A 50 3.87 4.08 12.81
C ASP A 50 5.36 3.96 12.47
N LYS A 51 5.72 2.94 11.68
CA LYS A 51 7.10 2.77 11.17
C LYS A 51 7.50 3.93 10.25
N THR A 52 6.59 4.37 9.39
CA THR A 52 6.82 5.47 8.46
C THR A 52 6.97 6.81 9.19
N ARG A 53 6.20 7.03 10.26
CA ARG A 53 6.20 8.24 11.06
C ARG A 53 7.56 8.50 11.71
N GLN A 54 8.21 7.46 12.20
CA GLN A 54 9.54 7.59 12.81
C GLN A 54 10.60 8.00 11.78
N ARG A 55 10.62 7.33 10.61
CA ARG A 55 11.54 7.67 9.50
C ARG A 55 11.29 9.08 8.97
N PHE A 56 10.04 9.48 8.85
CA PHE A 56 9.65 10.83 8.44
C PHE A 56 10.18 11.88 9.43
N LYS A 57 9.97 11.71 10.74
CA LYS A 57 10.48 12.63 11.78
C LYS A 57 12.00 12.74 11.74
N LEU A 58 12.70 11.60 11.60
CA LEU A 58 14.16 11.58 11.44
C LEU A 58 14.60 12.30 10.17
N GLY A 59 13.92 12.07 9.05
CA GLY A 59 14.21 12.72 7.76
C GLY A 59 14.08 14.23 7.84
N VAL A 60 12.99 14.74 8.43
CA VAL A 60 12.79 16.19 8.66
C VAL A 60 13.88 16.75 9.58
N GLY A 61 14.21 16.05 10.67
CA GLY A 61 15.25 16.48 11.61
C GLY A 61 16.63 16.56 10.94
N LEU A 62 17.02 15.51 10.20
CA LEU A 62 18.29 15.47 9.46
C LEU A 62 18.33 16.54 8.37
N ALA A 63 17.25 16.74 7.62
CA ALA A 63 17.18 17.79 6.61
C ALA A 63 17.39 19.19 7.22
N ALA A 64 16.71 19.48 8.34
CA ALA A 64 16.87 20.74 9.05
C ALA A 64 18.30 20.92 9.59
N LEU A 65 18.87 19.89 10.22
CA LEU A 65 20.25 19.92 10.71
C LEU A 65 21.24 20.15 9.56
N GLY A 66 21.10 19.40 8.47
CA GLY A 66 21.93 19.58 7.28
C GLY A 66 21.89 21.01 6.74
N TYR A 67 20.70 21.60 6.68
CA TYR A 67 20.52 23.00 6.27
C TYR A 67 21.22 23.97 7.23
N THR A 68 21.07 23.79 8.54
CA THR A 68 21.74 24.66 9.53
C THR A 68 23.26 24.57 9.45
N VAL A 69 23.81 23.36 9.30
CA VAL A 69 25.25 23.12 9.17
C VAL A 69 25.77 23.71 7.85
N THR A 70 25.01 23.58 6.77
CA THR A 70 25.34 24.17 5.47
C THR A 70 25.38 25.69 5.55
N ILE A 71 24.40 26.34 6.21
CA ILE A 71 24.42 27.80 6.41
C ILE A 71 25.64 28.21 7.24
N ALA A 72 25.91 27.52 8.34
CA ALA A 72 27.06 27.82 9.20
C ALA A 72 28.38 27.68 8.43
N GLY A 73 28.54 26.61 7.65
CA GLY A 73 29.69 26.41 6.78
C GLY A 73 29.82 27.49 5.70
N GLY A 74 28.70 27.86 5.07
CA GLY A 74 28.63 28.93 4.08
C GLY A 74 29.07 30.30 4.63
N LEU A 75 28.72 30.61 5.87
CA LEU A 75 29.16 31.83 6.55
C LEU A 75 30.67 31.80 6.89
N MET A 76 31.21 30.62 7.21
CA MET A 76 32.63 30.46 7.56
C MET A 76 33.58 30.46 6.34
N LEU A 77 33.08 30.17 5.13
CA LEU A 77 33.86 30.21 3.89
C LEU A 77 34.43 31.61 3.56
N GLY A 78 33.87 32.67 4.13
CA GLY A 78 34.32 34.05 3.88
C GLY A 78 35.42 34.57 4.82
N GLY A 79 35.92 33.74 5.75
CA GLY A 79 36.90 34.17 6.77
C GLY A 79 38.11 33.24 6.87
N ASP A 80 38.92 33.45 7.92
CA ASP A 80 40.19 32.74 8.14
C ASP A 80 40.03 31.22 8.32
N ASN A 81 38.80 30.74 8.56
CA ASN A 81 38.47 29.33 8.75
C ASN A 81 37.75 28.72 7.53
N ALA A 82 38.14 29.14 6.32
CA ALA A 82 37.51 28.70 5.08
C ALA A 82 37.50 27.16 4.92
N ASP A 83 38.58 26.47 5.28
CA ASP A 83 38.67 25.00 5.21
C ASP A 83 37.62 24.31 6.10
N ALA A 84 37.39 24.85 7.30
CA ALA A 84 36.34 24.35 8.20
C ALA A 84 34.94 24.65 7.63
N GLY A 85 34.77 25.81 6.99
CA GLY A 85 33.55 26.18 6.28
C GLY A 85 33.21 25.24 5.13
N GLU A 86 34.21 24.87 4.32
CA GLU A 86 34.05 23.90 3.22
C GLU A 86 33.66 22.51 3.74
N ALA A 87 34.33 22.04 4.80
CA ALA A 87 34.02 20.76 5.44
C ALA A 87 32.58 20.73 6.00
N LEU A 88 32.14 21.82 6.64
CA LEU A 88 30.77 21.98 7.13
C LEU A 88 29.76 22.04 5.97
N LEU A 89 30.10 22.67 4.85
CA LEU A 89 29.22 22.74 3.68
C LEU A 89 28.97 21.34 3.09
N TYR A 90 30.04 20.55 2.88
CA TYR A 90 29.92 19.19 2.37
C TYR A 90 29.18 18.26 3.33
N THR A 91 29.51 18.32 4.63
CA THR A 91 28.86 17.48 5.64
C THR A 91 27.39 17.87 5.82
N GLY A 92 27.08 19.17 5.90
CA GLY A 92 25.72 19.69 5.97
C GLY A 92 24.88 19.29 4.75
N GLY A 93 25.45 19.42 3.54
CA GLY A 93 24.80 18.99 2.30
C GLY A 93 24.51 17.48 2.28
N ALA A 94 25.48 16.66 2.68
CA ALA A 94 25.31 15.20 2.75
C ALA A 94 24.25 14.78 3.78
N ILE A 95 24.23 15.41 4.96
CA ILE A 95 23.21 15.20 5.99
C ILE A 95 21.82 15.58 5.47
N GLY A 96 21.72 16.73 4.79
CA GLY A 96 20.46 17.22 4.22
C GLY A 96 19.89 16.30 3.13
N LEU A 97 20.75 15.82 2.23
CA LEU A 97 20.38 14.84 1.21
C LEU A 97 19.93 13.52 1.83
N THR A 98 20.65 13.03 2.83
CA THR A 98 20.28 11.80 3.55
C THR A 98 18.90 11.93 4.21
N GLY A 99 18.63 13.07 4.86
CA GLY A 99 17.30 13.37 5.42
C GLY A 99 16.20 13.34 4.36
N THR A 100 16.47 13.90 3.18
CA THR A 100 15.54 13.93 2.05
C THR A 100 15.25 12.53 1.49
N LEU A 101 16.26 11.67 1.39
CA LEU A 101 16.07 10.28 0.95
C LEU A 101 15.19 9.49 1.93
N LEU A 102 15.38 9.69 3.24
CA LEU A 102 14.53 9.08 4.27
C LEU A 102 13.07 9.56 4.18
N LEU A 103 12.87 10.84 3.87
CA LEU A 103 11.55 11.41 3.60
C LEU A 103 10.86 10.75 2.40
N VAL A 104 11.57 10.64 1.26
CA VAL A 104 11.03 10.00 0.05
C VAL A 104 10.71 8.52 0.29
N ASP A 105 11.60 7.80 0.97
CA ASP A 105 11.37 6.39 1.33
C ASP A 105 10.14 6.23 2.22
N SER A 106 9.96 7.12 3.19
CA SER A 106 8.79 7.15 4.07
C SER A 106 7.50 7.30 3.25
N PHE A 107 7.43 8.25 2.32
CA PHE A 107 6.26 8.43 1.47
C PHE A 107 6.01 7.27 0.51
N LYS A 108 7.08 6.68 -0.05
CA LYS A 108 6.97 5.53 -0.95
C LYS A 108 6.40 4.32 -0.22
N PHE A 109 6.83 4.06 1.01
CA PHE A 109 6.32 2.96 1.82
C PHE A 109 4.84 3.15 2.18
N LEU A 110 4.45 4.37 2.56
CA LEU A 110 3.04 4.70 2.84
C LEU A 110 2.14 4.49 1.60
N ARG A 111 2.62 4.91 0.42
CA ARG A 111 1.89 4.78 -0.84
C ARG A 111 1.81 3.34 -1.35
N GLY A 112 2.82 2.52 -1.09
CA GLY A 112 2.79 1.09 -1.39
C GLY A 112 1.80 0.33 -0.51
N ALA A 113 1.74 0.69 0.78
CA ALA A 113 0.84 0.08 1.75
C ALA A 113 -0.64 0.45 1.56
N SER A 114 -0.96 1.56 0.88
CA SER A 114 -2.34 2.05 0.72
C SER A 114 -3.21 1.28 -0.30
N GLY A 115 -2.80 0.08 -0.73
CA GLY A 115 -3.61 -0.79 -1.61
C GLY A 115 -3.81 -0.29 -3.06
N LEU A 116 -3.22 0.84 -3.45
CA LEU A 116 -3.29 1.41 -4.80
C LEU A 116 -2.73 0.45 -5.86
N GLU A 117 -1.75 -0.37 -5.50
CA GLU A 117 -1.17 -1.36 -6.38
C GLU A 117 -2.15 -2.52 -6.68
N SER A 118 -2.91 -2.95 -5.67
CA SER A 118 -4.00 -3.94 -5.79
C SER A 118 -5.18 -3.40 -6.60
N TYR A 119 -5.45 -2.09 -6.54
CA TYR A 119 -6.45 -1.43 -7.39
C TYR A 119 -5.99 -1.37 -8.86
N ARG A 120 -4.73 -0.97 -9.10
CA ARG A 120 -4.13 -0.91 -10.46
C ARG A 120 -4.06 -2.28 -11.13
N ARG A 121 -3.78 -3.36 -10.37
CA ARG A 121 -3.80 -4.73 -10.91
C ARG A 121 -5.20 -5.18 -11.31
N ARG A 122 -6.23 -4.87 -10.50
CA ARG A 122 -7.63 -5.21 -10.85
C ARG A 122 -8.11 -4.48 -12.10
N ASP A 123 -7.73 -3.22 -12.27
CA ASP A 123 -8.13 -2.43 -13.45
C ASP A 123 -7.44 -2.92 -14.73
N ASN A 124 -6.14 -3.24 -14.65
CA ASN A 124 -5.43 -3.90 -15.76
C ASN A 124 -6.01 -5.27 -16.11
N GLN A 125 -6.43 -6.05 -15.12
CA GLN A 125 -7.04 -7.36 -15.35
C GLN A 125 -8.41 -7.22 -16.04
N LYS A 126 -9.21 -6.21 -15.66
CA LYS A 126 -10.46 -5.85 -16.34
C LYS A 126 -10.23 -5.34 -17.77
N ALA A 127 -9.15 -4.59 -18.00
CA ALA A 127 -8.79 -4.10 -19.33
C ALA A 127 -8.37 -5.24 -20.27
N LEU A 128 -7.61 -6.22 -19.76
CA LEU A 128 -7.20 -7.41 -20.53
C LEU A 128 -8.40 -8.28 -20.90
N THR A 129 -9.38 -8.47 -20.00
CA THR A 129 -10.58 -9.25 -20.30
C THR A 129 -11.53 -8.59 -21.32
N ARG A 130 -11.47 -7.26 -21.50
CA ARG A 130 -12.28 -6.56 -22.51
C ARG A 130 -11.76 -6.73 -23.95
N HIS A 131 -10.53 -7.20 -24.14
CA HIS A 131 -9.99 -7.46 -25.48
C HIS A 131 -10.33 -8.86 -26.01
N PHE A 132 -10.92 -9.73 -25.19
CA PHE A 132 -11.27 -11.11 -25.54
C PHE A 132 -12.78 -11.33 -25.81
N TYR A 133 -13.59 -10.26 -25.79
CA TYR A 133 -15.00 -10.24 -26.15
C TYR A 133 -15.27 -9.08 -27.12
#